data_AF-B9XQ07-F1
#
_entry.id   AF-B9XQ07-F1
#
_cell.length_a   1.000
_cell.length_b   1.000
_cell.length_c   1.000
_cell.angle_alpha   90.00
_cell.angle_beta   90.00
_cell.angle_gamma   90.00
#
_symmetry.space_group_name_H-M   'P 1'
#
loop_
_entity.id
_entity.type
_entity.pdbx_description
1 polymer ?
#
loop_
_entity_poly.entity_id
_entity_poly.type
_entity_poly.pdbx_seq_one_letter_code
_entity_poly.pdbx_strand_id
1 'polypeptide(L)'
;MCCFSQPVQSVSATKIFARTGEGENQFVIYSMSIAANRDLAMILPLPVKKGAGEKAVHFISLKEYPNFFEDMELGFPMPATRGLTDGINTAPVPAPASLEVVRVGNFEASFVPTVKDFARLDARFRLPAGTWNKLPGYAHYGFAVFKLKKGAGPIHPMAFSFPRRNTDKLFFPTVHIHDGKVHAKAEFDHVLYCQPHEHQHLELLHWNESPQHARSFMKLDKSKGLIEPDQHCYKMPMTGELPNKDTFLAVQA
;
A
#
# COMPACT_ATOMS: atom_id res chain seq x y z
N MET A 1 10.20 5.53 1.36
CA MET A 1 10.65 4.44 0.46
C MET A 1 9.90 3.13 0.78
N CYS A 2 10.29 1.96 0.29
CA CYS A 2 9.74 0.63 0.66
C CYS A 2 10.93 -0.33 0.83
N CYS A 3 10.72 -1.65 0.98
CA CYS A 3 11.82 -2.62 0.85
C CYS A 3 11.96 -3.08 -0.61
N PHE A 4 13.10 -2.80 -1.24
CA PHE A 4 13.36 -3.18 -2.64
C PHE A 4 14.55 -4.12 -2.79
N SER A 5 14.44 -5.13 -3.65
CA SER A 5 15.52 -6.10 -3.91
C SER A 5 16.71 -5.53 -4.69
N GLN A 6 16.53 -4.39 -5.35
CA GLN A 6 17.54 -3.70 -6.17
C GLN A 6 17.50 -2.19 -5.87
N PRO A 7 18.57 -1.44 -6.19
CA PRO A 7 18.57 0.01 -6.11
C PRO A 7 17.43 0.63 -6.93
N VAL A 8 16.83 1.69 -6.38
CA VAL A 8 15.80 2.51 -7.02
C VAL A 8 16.33 3.93 -7.16
N GLN A 9 15.98 4.63 -8.24
CA GLN A 9 16.39 6.02 -8.42
C GLN A 9 15.53 6.97 -7.58
N SER A 10 14.22 6.71 -7.54
CA SER A 10 13.29 7.45 -6.68
C SER A 10 12.05 6.62 -6.39
N VAL A 11 11.44 6.91 -5.24
CA VAL A 11 10.11 6.42 -4.83
C VAL A 11 9.39 7.57 -4.14
N SER A 12 8.18 7.87 -4.59
CA SER A 12 7.40 9.02 -4.09
C SER A 12 5.90 8.74 -4.16
N ALA A 13 5.10 9.67 -3.63
CA ALA A 13 3.64 9.64 -3.68
C ALA A 13 3.06 8.29 -3.23
N THR A 14 3.61 7.75 -2.13
CA THR A 14 3.20 6.45 -1.62
C THR A 14 1.84 6.59 -0.95
N LYS A 15 0.89 5.71 -1.32
CA LYS A 15 -0.45 5.69 -0.73
C LYS A 15 -0.75 4.28 -0.24
N ILE A 16 -1.24 4.18 0.99
CA ILE A 16 -1.54 2.89 1.61
C ILE A 16 -2.91 2.97 2.24
N PHE A 17 -3.81 2.08 1.86
CA PHE A 17 -5.10 1.90 2.51
C PHE A 17 -5.07 0.62 3.34
N ALA A 18 -5.64 0.65 4.55
CA ALA A 18 -5.87 -0.53 5.36
C ALA A 18 -7.27 -0.53 5.97
N ARG A 19 -7.91 -1.70 6.04
CA ARG A 19 -9.15 -1.88 6.82
C ARG A 19 -9.26 -3.28 7.38
N THR A 20 -10.04 -3.41 8.44
CA THR A 20 -10.49 -4.72 8.95
C THR A 20 -11.36 -5.37 7.87
N GLY A 21 -11.11 -6.65 7.57
CA GLY A 21 -11.95 -7.48 6.72
C GLY A 21 -12.74 -8.51 7.53
N GLU A 22 -13.36 -9.48 6.86
CA GLU A 22 -14.09 -10.55 7.54
C GLU A 22 -13.20 -11.36 8.50
N GLY A 23 -13.71 -11.61 9.71
CA GLY A 23 -13.01 -12.35 10.75
C GLY A 23 -11.72 -11.66 11.20
N GLU A 24 -10.60 -12.37 11.14
CA GLU A 24 -9.29 -11.86 11.55
C GLU A 24 -8.53 -11.17 10.41
N ASN A 25 -9.11 -11.09 9.22
CA ASN A 25 -8.42 -10.57 8.04
C ASN A 25 -8.27 -9.05 8.07
N GLN A 26 -7.25 -8.58 7.38
CA GLN A 26 -7.08 -7.18 7.01
C GLN A 26 -6.89 -7.08 5.50
N PHE A 27 -7.51 -6.08 4.90
CA PHE A 27 -7.20 -5.67 3.53
C PHE A 27 -6.13 -4.58 3.55
N VAL A 28 -5.18 -4.66 2.63
CA VAL A 28 -4.22 -3.61 2.33
C VAL A 28 -4.24 -3.32 0.84
N ILE A 29 -4.22 -2.04 0.49
CA ILE A 29 -3.99 -1.57 -0.88
C ILE A 29 -2.81 -0.63 -0.86
N TYR A 30 -1.89 -0.80 -1.82
CA TYR A 30 -0.64 -0.05 -1.86
C TYR A 30 -0.41 0.51 -3.26
N SER A 31 -0.04 1.78 -3.37
CA SER A 31 0.50 2.35 -4.61
C SER A 31 1.66 3.31 -4.31
N MET A 32 2.48 3.56 -5.32
CA MET A 32 3.54 4.57 -5.29
C MET A 32 3.93 4.96 -6.71
N SER A 33 4.71 6.04 -6.86
CA SER A 33 5.50 6.28 -8.06
C SER A 33 6.92 5.76 -7.86
N ILE A 34 7.51 5.19 -8.91
CA ILE A 34 8.89 4.68 -8.90
C ILE A 34 9.64 5.12 -10.15
N ALA A 35 10.95 5.34 -10.02
CA ALA A 35 11.89 5.33 -11.12
C ALA A 35 12.99 4.29 -10.86
N ALA A 36 13.15 3.34 -11.77
CA ALA A 36 14.15 2.27 -11.67
C ALA A 36 14.71 1.89 -13.05
N ASN A 37 16.01 1.60 -13.09
CA ASN A 37 16.71 1.19 -14.32
C ASN A 37 16.74 -0.34 -14.54
N ARG A 38 16.27 -1.13 -13.56
CA ARG A 38 16.26 -2.60 -13.56
C ARG A 38 14.94 -3.13 -13.03
N ASP A 39 14.55 -4.32 -13.51
CA ASP A 39 13.47 -5.09 -12.90
C ASP A 39 13.87 -5.44 -11.46
N LEU A 40 12.90 -5.40 -10.55
CA LEU A 40 13.14 -5.55 -9.12
C LEU A 40 11.92 -6.13 -8.41
N ALA A 41 12.07 -6.48 -7.13
CA ALA A 41 10.95 -6.81 -6.26
C ALA A 41 10.75 -5.73 -5.20
N MET A 42 9.50 -5.35 -5.00
CA MET A 42 9.04 -4.71 -3.77
C MET A 42 8.60 -5.80 -2.80
N ILE A 43 9.04 -5.69 -1.55
CA ILE A 43 8.81 -6.69 -0.51
C ILE A 43 8.14 -6.01 0.68
N LEU A 44 6.99 -6.52 1.12
CA LEU A 44 6.24 -5.98 2.25
C LEU A 44 6.20 -7.02 3.37
N PRO A 45 6.84 -6.77 4.52
CA PRO A 45 6.64 -7.59 5.72
C PRO A 45 5.19 -7.54 6.17
N LEU A 46 4.60 -8.68 6.48
CA LEU A 46 3.23 -8.82 6.95
C LEU A 46 3.21 -9.58 8.29
N PRO A 47 2.59 -9.03 9.35
CA PRO A 47 2.39 -9.73 10.62
C PRO A 47 1.24 -10.73 10.47
N VAL A 48 1.45 -11.78 9.67
CA VAL A 48 0.47 -12.85 9.43
C VAL A 48 0.30 -13.68 10.71
N LYS A 49 -0.93 -14.15 10.96
CA LYS A 49 -1.26 -15.11 12.01
C LYS A 49 -0.33 -16.32 11.92
N LYS A 50 0.21 -16.74 13.08
CA LYS A 50 1.10 -17.90 13.14
C LYS A 50 0.35 -19.15 12.69
N GLY A 51 1.01 -19.97 11.88
CA GLY A 51 0.43 -21.23 11.37
C GLY A 51 -0.59 -21.07 10.25
N ALA A 52 -0.81 -19.87 9.69
CA ALA A 52 -1.77 -19.65 8.61
C ALA A 52 -1.39 -20.32 7.26
N GLY A 53 -0.14 -20.81 7.13
CA GLY A 53 0.33 -21.57 5.97
C GLY A 53 0.60 -20.73 4.71
N GLU A 54 0.92 -21.39 3.60
CA GLU A 54 1.36 -20.74 2.36
C GLU A 54 0.25 -20.01 1.59
N LYS A 55 -1.02 -20.26 1.93
CA LYS A 55 -2.20 -19.66 1.28
C LYS A 55 -2.80 -18.51 2.09
N ALA A 56 -2.10 -18.04 3.13
CA ALA A 56 -2.61 -17.04 4.06
C ALA A 56 -2.85 -15.66 3.41
N VAL A 57 -2.13 -15.33 2.34
CA VAL A 57 -2.28 -14.04 1.65
C VAL A 57 -3.04 -14.24 0.35
N HIS A 58 -4.11 -13.47 0.18
CA HIS A 58 -4.93 -13.47 -1.03
C HIS A 58 -4.74 -12.15 -1.77
N PHE A 59 -4.17 -12.21 -2.98
CA PHE A 59 -4.02 -11.04 -3.84
C PHE A 59 -5.32 -10.74 -4.56
N ILE A 60 -5.68 -9.46 -4.64
CA ILE A 60 -6.96 -8.99 -5.19
C ILE A 60 -6.65 -8.08 -6.37
N SER A 61 -7.25 -8.37 -7.52
CA SER A 61 -7.01 -7.59 -8.73
C SER A 61 -7.83 -6.30 -8.72
N LEU A 62 -7.14 -5.16 -8.77
CA LEU A 62 -7.72 -3.84 -8.98
C LEU A 62 -7.61 -3.37 -10.43
N LYS A 63 -7.44 -4.28 -11.40
CA LYS A 63 -7.28 -3.95 -12.83
C LYS A 63 -8.39 -3.01 -13.35
N GLU A 64 -9.62 -3.21 -12.88
CA GLU A 64 -10.79 -2.41 -13.27
C GLU A 64 -10.91 -1.09 -12.49
N TYR A 65 -10.06 -0.88 -11.48
CA TYR A 65 -10.04 0.31 -10.63
C TYR A 65 -8.63 0.93 -10.49
N PRO A 66 -7.99 1.35 -11.59
CA PRO A 66 -6.65 1.93 -11.55
C PRO A 66 -6.56 3.24 -10.77
N ASN A 67 -7.66 4.01 -10.70
CA ASN A 67 -7.73 5.33 -10.08
C ASN A 67 -8.23 5.27 -8.61
N PHE A 68 -8.03 4.13 -7.94
CA PHE A 68 -8.59 3.87 -6.60
C PHE A 68 -8.26 4.97 -5.60
N PHE A 69 -6.99 5.39 -5.53
CA PHE A 69 -6.57 6.39 -4.57
C PHE A 69 -6.86 7.83 -5.01
N GLU A 70 -7.02 8.08 -6.30
CA GLU A 70 -7.45 9.37 -6.83
C GLU A 70 -8.89 9.64 -6.43
N ASP A 71 -9.76 8.65 -6.62
CA ASP A 71 -11.15 8.70 -6.15
C ASP A 71 -11.24 8.81 -4.61
N MET A 72 -10.40 8.07 -3.87
CA MET A 72 -10.34 8.16 -2.41
C MET A 72 -9.94 9.55 -1.92
N GLU A 73 -9.02 10.22 -2.61
CA GLU A 73 -8.58 11.56 -2.23
C GLU A 73 -9.65 12.63 -2.47
N LEU A 74 -10.61 12.41 -3.39
CA LEU A 74 -11.78 13.28 -3.55
C LEU A 74 -12.65 13.34 -2.28
N GLY A 75 -12.56 12.31 -1.42
CA GLY A 75 -13.19 12.29 -0.11
C GLY A 75 -12.57 13.27 0.90
N PHE A 76 -11.46 13.94 0.58
CA PHE A 76 -10.76 14.86 1.48
C PHE A 76 -10.46 16.19 0.80
N PRO A 77 -11.48 16.97 0.41
CA PRO A 77 -11.27 18.25 -0.24
C PRO A 77 -10.48 19.18 0.68
N MET A 78 -9.43 19.81 0.14
CA MET A 78 -8.77 20.90 0.86
C MET A 78 -9.80 22.01 1.12
N PRO A 79 -9.78 22.67 2.29
CA PRO A 79 -10.56 23.88 2.50
C PRO A 79 -10.24 24.84 1.36
N ALA A 80 -11.26 25.24 0.60
CA ALA A 80 -11.07 26.20 -0.47
C ALA A 80 -10.48 27.48 0.14
N THR A 81 -9.20 27.76 -0.14
CA THR A 81 -8.68 29.11 0.01
C THR A 81 -9.53 29.97 -0.91
N ARG A 82 -10.35 30.87 -0.35
CA ARG A 82 -11.05 31.92 -1.11
C ARG A 82 -9.99 32.84 -1.72
N GLY A 83 -9.39 32.41 -2.82
CA GLY A 83 -8.65 33.23 -3.76
C GLY A 83 -9.62 33.65 -4.86
N LEU A 84 -9.92 34.95 -4.92
CA LEU A 84 -10.49 35.56 -6.10
C LEU A 84 -9.50 35.37 -7.27
N THR A 85 -9.93 34.77 -8.39
CA THR A 85 -10.05 35.40 -9.73
C THR A 85 -10.11 34.37 -10.87
N ASP A 86 -11.05 34.64 -11.77
CA ASP A 86 -11.17 34.41 -13.23
C ASP A 86 -10.51 33.20 -13.91
N GLY A 87 -11.36 32.48 -14.65
CA GLY A 87 -11.00 31.25 -15.35
C GLY A 87 -10.33 31.44 -16.71
N ILE A 88 -9.87 30.32 -17.26
CA ILE A 88 -9.68 30.05 -18.69
C ILE A 88 -9.90 28.53 -18.86
N ASN A 89 -10.75 28.16 -19.83
CA ASN A 89 -10.92 26.79 -20.30
C ASN A 89 -9.80 26.41 -21.28
N THR A 90 -9.21 25.23 -21.13
CA THR A 90 -8.47 24.56 -22.21
C THR A 90 -8.86 23.08 -22.27
N ALA A 91 -9.29 22.64 -23.46
CA ALA A 91 -9.65 21.27 -23.75
C ALA A 91 -8.39 20.42 -24.10
N PRO A 92 -8.33 19.11 -23.77
CA PRO A 92 -7.18 18.27 -24.10
C PRO A 92 -7.24 17.70 -25.53
N VAL A 93 -6.07 17.53 -26.14
CA VAL A 93 -5.82 16.87 -27.44
C VAL A 93 -5.48 15.38 -27.22
N PRO A 94 -5.94 14.41 -28.05
CA PRO A 94 -5.67 13.00 -27.86
C PRO A 94 -4.35 12.53 -28.52
N ALA A 95 -3.66 11.57 -27.89
CA ALA A 95 -2.49 10.87 -28.41
C ALA A 95 -2.88 9.47 -28.99
N PRO A 96 -2.14 8.92 -29.97
CA PRO A 96 -2.51 7.66 -30.64
C PRO A 96 -2.18 6.41 -29.81
N ALA A 97 -2.95 5.35 -30.05
CA ALA A 97 -2.96 4.09 -29.32
C ALA A 97 -1.83 3.12 -29.71
N SER A 98 -1.40 2.29 -28.75
CA SER A 98 -0.66 1.04 -28.97
C SER A 98 -1.44 -0.16 -28.41
N LEU A 99 -1.23 -1.32 -29.05
CA LEU A 99 -2.02 -2.56 -28.96
C LEU A 99 -1.75 -3.43 -27.70
N GLU A 100 -2.71 -4.32 -27.49
CA GLU A 100 -3.04 -5.12 -26.30
C GLU A 100 -1.99 -6.16 -25.84
N VAL A 101 -1.83 -6.27 -24.52
CA VAL A 101 -1.13 -7.38 -23.83
C VAL A 101 -1.94 -7.80 -22.61
N VAL A 102 -2.37 -9.07 -22.54
CA VAL A 102 -3.17 -9.59 -21.41
C VAL A 102 -2.26 -10.11 -20.29
N ARG A 103 -2.45 -9.53 -19.10
CA ARG A 103 -1.65 -9.67 -17.87
C ARG A 103 -2.59 -9.63 -16.65
N VAL A 104 -2.25 -10.32 -15.55
CA VAL A 104 -3.04 -10.40 -14.31
C VAL A 104 -2.96 -9.06 -13.58
N GLY A 105 -3.80 -8.11 -13.98
CA GLY A 105 -3.53 -6.70 -13.68
C GLY A 105 -2.17 -6.29 -14.29
N ASN A 106 -1.29 -5.66 -13.51
CA ASN A 106 0.02 -5.17 -13.98
C ASN A 106 1.25 -5.84 -13.32
N PHE A 107 1.09 -6.79 -12.39
CA PHE A 107 2.21 -7.31 -11.58
C PHE A 107 2.22 -8.82 -11.41
N GLU A 108 3.41 -9.37 -11.17
CA GLU A 108 3.58 -10.73 -10.66
C GLU A 108 3.76 -10.63 -9.14
N ALA A 109 2.89 -11.30 -8.38
CA ALA A 109 2.92 -11.28 -6.91
C ALA A 109 3.15 -12.68 -6.34
N SER A 110 3.74 -12.77 -5.15
CA SER A 110 3.96 -14.02 -4.42
C SER A 110 3.93 -13.77 -2.92
N PHE A 111 3.51 -14.77 -2.15
CA PHE A 111 3.62 -14.75 -0.69
C PHE A 111 4.78 -15.64 -0.24
N VAL A 112 5.63 -15.11 0.63
CA VAL A 112 6.75 -15.81 1.24
C VAL A 112 6.44 -15.99 2.74
N PRO A 113 6.16 -17.22 3.22
CA PRO A 113 5.68 -17.43 4.59
C PRO A 113 6.71 -17.09 5.68
N THR A 114 7.99 -17.33 5.41
CA THR A 114 9.08 -17.07 6.36
C THR A 114 10.32 -16.52 5.67
N VAL A 115 11.24 -15.92 6.44
CA VAL A 115 12.54 -15.45 5.91
C VAL A 115 13.31 -16.56 5.18
N LYS A 116 13.21 -17.82 5.63
CA LYS A 116 13.89 -18.96 4.98
C LYS A 116 13.32 -19.25 3.59
N ASP A 117 12.03 -19.00 3.38
CA ASP A 117 11.34 -19.28 2.12
C ASP A 117 11.75 -18.33 0.98
N PHE A 118 12.43 -17.22 1.26
CA PHE A 118 13.04 -16.39 0.19
C PHE A 118 13.99 -17.22 -0.68
N ALA A 119 14.59 -18.29 -0.15
CA ALA A 119 15.43 -19.21 -0.91
C ALA A 119 14.71 -19.92 -2.08
N ARG A 120 13.37 -19.82 -2.16
CA ARG A 120 12.53 -20.37 -3.24
C ARG A 120 12.24 -19.37 -4.37
N LEU A 121 12.49 -18.07 -4.19
CA LEU A 121 12.24 -17.04 -5.23
C LEU A 121 13.39 -16.97 -6.25
N ASP A 122 13.25 -16.36 -7.42
CA ASP A 122 14.43 -16.03 -8.24
C ASP A 122 15.33 -15.02 -7.49
N ALA A 123 16.65 -15.19 -7.56
CA ALA A 123 17.63 -14.38 -6.81
C ALA A 123 17.49 -12.88 -7.04
N ARG A 124 17.03 -12.44 -8.23
CA ARG A 124 16.80 -11.02 -8.57
C ARG A 124 15.68 -10.38 -7.74
N PHE A 125 14.77 -11.21 -7.19
CA PHE A 125 13.63 -10.79 -6.39
C PHE A 125 13.83 -11.02 -4.89
N ARG A 126 15.07 -11.23 -4.45
CA ARG A 126 15.45 -11.39 -3.04
C ARG A 126 16.30 -10.21 -2.59
N LEU A 127 16.20 -9.85 -1.32
CA LEU A 127 17.21 -9.00 -0.68
C LEU A 127 18.52 -9.78 -0.51
N PRO A 128 19.67 -9.09 -0.35
CA PRO A 128 20.93 -9.75 0.03
C PRO A 128 20.76 -10.64 1.26
N ALA A 129 21.44 -11.79 1.29
CA ALA A 129 21.36 -12.72 2.40
C ALA A 129 21.70 -12.03 3.74
N GLY A 130 20.95 -12.35 4.79
CA GLY A 130 21.14 -11.74 6.11
C GLY A 130 20.59 -10.32 6.27
N THR A 131 20.01 -9.69 5.24
CA THR A 131 19.37 -8.37 5.39
C THR A 131 18.29 -8.38 6.46
N TRP A 132 17.43 -9.40 6.48
CA TRP A 132 16.40 -9.56 7.50
C TRP A 132 16.94 -9.82 8.91
N ASN A 133 18.17 -10.33 9.05
CA ASN A 133 18.79 -10.54 10.37
C ASN A 133 19.11 -9.20 11.06
N LYS A 134 19.23 -8.11 10.29
CA LYS A 134 19.42 -6.75 10.82
C LYS A 134 18.12 -6.16 11.39
N LEU A 135 16.98 -6.82 11.14
CA LEU A 135 15.67 -6.41 11.63
C LEU A 135 14.97 -7.60 12.33
N PRO A 136 15.45 -8.01 13.52
CA PRO A 136 14.96 -9.21 14.20
C PRO A 136 13.45 -9.18 14.51
N GLY A 137 12.83 -8.00 14.56
CA GLY A 137 11.37 -7.84 14.70
C GLY A 137 10.56 -8.52 13.58
N TYR A 138 11.15 -8.74 12.40
CA TYR A 138 10.51 -9.40 11.26
C TYR A 138 10.80 -10.91 11.15
N ALA A 139 11.52 -11.50 12.11
CA ALA A 139 11.91 -12.92 12.05
C ALA A 139 10.73 -13.89 11.93
N HIS A 140 9.54 -13.46 12.37
CA HIS A 140 8.31 -14.25 12.33
C HIS A 140 7.26 -13.70 11.35
N TYR A 141 7.61 -12.74 10.50
CA TYR A 141 6.67 -12.18 9.53
C TYR A 141 6.60 -13.08 8.27
N GLY A 142 5.47 -13.00 7.57
CA GLY A 142 5.40 -13.39 6.16
C GLY A 142 5.67 -12.17 5.28
N PHE A 143 5.76 -12.35 3.96
CA PHE A 143 6.08 -11.25 3.05
C PHE A 143 5.25 -11.32 1.77
N ALA A 144 4.57 -10.22 1.43
CA ALA A 144 4.05 -10.03 0.08
C ALA A 144 5.19 -9.50 -0.81
N VAL A 145 5.42 -10.15 -1.94
CA VAL A 145 6.48 -9.82 -2.88
C VAL A 145 5.86 -9.49 -4.23
N PHE A 146 6.12 -8.29 -4.74
CA PHE A 146 5.64 -7.80 -6.02
C PHE A 146 6.82 -7.56 -6.95
N LYS A 147 6.84 -8.24 -8.10
CA LYS A 147 7.85 -7.99 -9.14
C LYS A 147 7.42 -6.80 -9.97
N LEU A 148 8.31 -5.81 -10.06
CA LEU A 148 8.12 -4.58 -10.80
C LEU A 148 9.09 -4.55 -11.98
N LYS A 149 8.61 -4.06 -13.12
CA LYS A 149 9.45 -3.81 -14.29
C LYS A 149 10.21 -2.50 -14.13
N LYS A 150 11.39 -2.42 -14.73
CA LYS A 150 12.10 -1.15 -14.88
C LYS A 150 11.22 -0.11 -15.57
N GLY A 151 11.43 1.16 -15.28
CA GLY A 151 10.66 2.27 -15.82
C GLY A 151 10.50 3.39 -14.81
N ALA A 152 9.83 4.44 -15.25
CA ALA A 152 9.44 5.57 -14.41
C ALA A 152 7.94 5.81 -14.52
N GLY A 153 7.27 5.99 -13.38
CA GLY A 153 5.85 6.33 -13.35
C GLY A 153 5.08 5.74 -12.17
N PRO A 154 3.76 5.97 -12.14
CA PRO A 154 2.89 5.41 -11.11
C PRO A 154 2.76 3.89 -11.26
N ILE A 155 2.78 3.22 -10.11
CA ILE A 155 2.50 1.80 -9.98
C ILE A 155 1.01 1.64 -9.69
N HIS A 156 0.36 0.83 -10.52
CA HIS A 156 -1.04 0.45 -10.34
C HIS A 156 -1.29 -0.10 -8.91
N PRO A 157 -2.45 0.18 -8.28
CA PRO A 157 -2.73 -0.27 -6.92
C PRO A 157 -2.60 -1.79 -6.75
N MET A 158 -1.85 -2.19 -5.73
CA MET A 158 -1.62 -3.58 -5.35
C MET A 158 -2.47 -3.89 -4.12
N ALA A 159 -3.48 -4.75 -4.26
CA ALA A 159 -4.38 -5.12 -3.17
C ALA A 159 -4.16 -6.56 -2.71
N PHE A 160 -4.26 -6.79 -1.41
CA PHE A 160 -4.20 -8.13 -0.82
C PHE A 160 -4.90 -8.17 0.54
N SER A 161 -5.29 -9.37 0.97
CA SER A 161 -5.76 -9.64 2.33
C SER A 161 -4.89 -10.68 3.02
N PHE A 162 -4.87 -10.63 4.36
CA PHE A 162 -4.17 -11.62 5.19
C PHE A 162 -4.77 -11.71 6.59
N PRO A 163 -4.72 -12.89 7.25
CA PRO A 163 -5.14 -13.03 8.63
C PRO A 163 -4.12 -12.36 9.54
N ARG A 164 -4.55 -11.38 10.32
CA ARG A 164 -3.68 -10.60 11.20
C ARG A 164 -3.20 -11.44 12.37
N ARG A 165 -1.95 -11.25 12.75
CA ARG A 165 -1.43 -11.71 14.05
C ARG A 165 -2.09 -10.99 15.21
N ASN A 166 -2.37 -9.71 15.02
CA ASN A 166 -2.97 -8.88 16.05
C ASN A 166 -4.23 -8.22 15.52
N THR A 167 -5.37 -8.61 16.07
CA THR A 167 -6.70 -8.12 15.64
C THR A 167 -7.08 -6.79 16.28
N ASP A 168 -6.36 -6.35 17.32
CA ASP A 168 -6.54 -5.06 17.99
C ASP A 168 -5.86 -3.88 17.26
N LYS A 169 -5.23 -4.14 16.10
CA LYS A 169 -4.52 -3.14 15.30
C LYS A 169 -4.79 -3.29 13.80
N LEU A 170 -4.78 -2.16 13.11
CA LEU A 170 -4.52 -2.09 11.67
C LEU A 170 -3.03 -1.91 11.44
N PHE A 171 -2.50 -2.68 10.51
CA PHE A 171 -1.09 -2.67 10.12
C PHE A 171 -0.89 -1.97 8.77
N PHE A 172 0.10 -1.10 8.69
CA PHE A 172 0.54 -0.48 7.45
C PHE A 172 2.02 -0.83 7.21
N PRO A 173 2.35 -1.49 6.07
CA PRO A 173 3.74 -1.79 5.75
C PRO A 173 4.45 -0.51 5.33
N THR A 174 5.24 0.08 6.23
CA THR A 174 5.91 1.38 6.02
C THR A 174 7.41 1.32 6.28
N VAL A 175 7.98 0.18 6.67
CA VAL A 175 9.43 0.02 6.81
C VAL A 175 10.16 0.09 5.47
N HIS A 176 11.32 0.75 5.46
CA HIS A 176 12.15 0.94 4.27
C HIS A 176 13.44 0.14 4.37
N ILE A 177 13.79 -0.52 3.27
CA ILE A 177 15.10 -1.11 3.03
C ILE A 177 15.48 -0.72 1.61
N HIS A 178 16.46 0.15 1.49
CA HIS A 178 17.05 0.52 0.21
C HIS A 178 18.57 0.27 0.28
N ASP A 179 19.15 -0.04 -0.88
CA ASP A 179 20.60 -0.29 -1.03
C ASP A 179 21.15 -1.44 -0.15
N GLY A 180 20.29 -2.38 0.27
CA GLY A 180 20.65 -3.47 1.19
C GLY A 180 21.02 -3.01 2.61
N LYS A 181 20.72 -1.76 2.93
CA LYS A 181 20.99 -1.13 4.22
C LYS A 181 19.69 -0.89 4.98
N VAL A 182 19.81 -0.94 6.30
CA VAL A 182 18.74 -0.64 7.23
C VAL A 182 19.18 0.60 8.00
N HIS A 183 18.46 1.69 7.81
CA HIS A 183 18.70 2.94 8.51
C HIS A 183 17.71 3.06 9.68
N ALA A 184 18.11 3.74 10.76
CA ALA A 184 17.25 3.94 11.93
C ALA A 184 16.07 4.89 11.64
N LYS A 185 16.28 5.82 10.70
CA LYS A 185 15.28 6.75 10.18
C LYS A 185 15.26 6.68 8.66
N ALA A 186 14.16 7.11 8.06
CA ALA A 186 14.01 7.20 6.63
C ALA A 186 13.12 8.38 6.24
N GLU A 187 13.23 8.82 4.99
CA GLU A 187 12.36 9.84 4.43
C GLU A 187 11.00 9.24 4.04
N PHE A 188 9.93 9.85 4.55
CA PHE A 188 8.57 9.49 4.23
C PHE A 188 7.92 10.56 3.35
N ASP A 189 7.17 10.07 2.36
CA ASP A 189 6.29 10.83 1.49
C ASP A 189 5.07 9.93 1.24
N HIS A 190 4.31 9.73 2.31
CA HIS A 190 3.25 8.73 2.39
C HIS A 190 1.93 9.39 2.78
N VAL A 191 0.85 8.84 2.25
CA VAL A 191 -0.50 9.11 2.73
C VAL A 191 -1.12 7.78 3.13
N LEU A 192 -1.47 7.66 4.41
CA LEU A 192 -2.15 6.48 4.94
C LEU A 192 -3.65 6.76 4.97
N TYR A 193 -4.43 5.76 4.56
CA TYR A 193 -5.88 5.78 4.57
C TYR A 193 -6.42 4.58 5.34
N CYS A 194 -7.56 4.73 6.01
CA CYS A 194 -8.23 3.57 6.59
C CYS A 194 -9.75 3.69 6.67
N GLN A 195 -10.38 2.52 6.83
CA GLN A 195 -11.74 2.37 7.34
C GLN A 195 -11.70 1.43 8.57
N PRO A 196 -12.17 1.85 9.75
CA PRO A 196 -12.40 0.93 10.85
C PRO A 196 -13.54 -0.03 10.55
N HIS A 197 -13.70 -1.09 11.33
CA HIS A 197 -14.98 -1.79 11.37
C HIS A 197 -16.04 -0.93 12.07
N GLU A 198 -17.34 -1.18 11.85
CA GLU A 198 -18.46 -0.35 12.35
C GLU A 198 -18.46 -0.15 13.89
N HIS A 199 -17.88 -1.11 14.63
CA HIS A 199 -17.79 -1.08 16.09
C HIS A 199 -16.38 -0.78 16.59
N GLN A 200 -15.45 -0.42 15.71
CA GLN A 200 -14.07 -0.15 16.09
C GLN A 200 -13.85 1.33 16.35
N HIS A 201 -13.42 1.65 17.56
CA HIS A 201 -12.87 2.96 17.90
C HIS A 201 -11.40 3.02 17.47
N LEU A 202 -11.08 4.00 16.64
CA LEU A 202 -9.72 4.29 16.21
C LEU A 202 -9.12 5.36 17.13
N GLU A 203 -7.85 5.17 17.51
CA GLU A 203 -7.05 6.25 18.09
C GLU A 203 -6.67 7.25 16.98
N LEU A 204 -7.65 8.04 16.53
CA LEU A 204 -7.57 8.95 15.36
C LEU A 204 -6.82 10.25 15.63
N LEU A 205 -6.02 10.32 16.70
CA LEU A 205 -5.14 11.48 16.90
C LEU A 205 -4.32 11.66 15.62
N HIS A 206 -4.47 12.82 14.97
CA HIS A 206 -3.83 13.20 13.70
C HIS A 206 -4.40 12.59 12.40
N TRP A 207 -5.55 11.93 12.45
CA TRP A 207 -6.28 11.49 11.26
C TRP A 207 -7.39 12.48 10.90
N ASN A 208 -7.49 12.79 9.62
CA ASN A 208 -8.59 13.57 9.06
C ASN A 208 -9.69 12.61 8.61
N GLU A 209 -10.92 12.85 9.02
CA GLU A 209 -12.10 12.10 8.56
C GLU A 209 -12.65 12.73 7.27
N SER A 210 -13.13 11.91 6.33
CA SER A 210 -13.84 12.39 5.14
C SER A 210 -15.17 13.03 5.56
N PRO A 211 -15.67 14.10 4.94
CA PRO A 211 -16.94 14.71 5.34
C PRO A 211 -18.17 13.89 4.91
N GLN A 212 -17.98 12.89 4.05
CA GLN A 212 -19.03 12.01 3.52
C GLN A 212 -18.61 10.55 3.64
N HIS A 213 -19.57 9.63 3.57
CA HIS A 213 -19.33 8.19 3.48
C HIS A 213 -18.66 7.82 2.15
N ALA A 214 -17.93 6.70 2.14
CA ALA A 214 -17.16 6.23 0.99
C ALA A 214 -18.01 6.03 -0.29
N ARG A 215 -19.28 5.64 -0.17
CA ARG A 215 -20.21 5.52 -1.30
C ARG A 215 -20.34 6.79 -2.15
N SER A 216 -20.06 7.96 -1.59
CA SER A 216 -20.21 9.25 -2.28
C SER A 216 -19.06 9.57 -3.22
N PHE A 217 -17.89 8.92 -3.07
CA PHE A 217 -16.68 9.23 -3.85
C PHE A 217 -15.96 7.98 -4.40
N MET A 218 -16.23 6.79 -3.88
CA MET A 218 -15.66 5.53 -4.36
C MET A 218 -16.57 4.82 -5.37
N LYS A 219 -15.97 4.13 -6.34
CA LYS A 219 -16.63 3.26 -7.33
C LYS A 219 -16.80 1.85 -6.75
N LEU A 220 -17.88 1.65 -6.01
CA LEU A 220 -18.12 0.43 -5.20
C LEU A 220 -18.14 -0.86 -6.04
N ASP A 221 -18.73 -0.83 -7.23
CA ASP A 221 -18.79 -1.92 -8.21
C ASP A 221 -17.40 -2.42 -8.63
N LYS A 222 -16.42 -1.50 -8.65
CA LYS A 222 -15.02 -1.78 -9.02
C LYS A 222 -14.13 -2.10 -7.83
N SER A 223 -14.58 -1.81 -6.60
CA SER A 223 -13.79 -1.98 -5.38
C SER A 223 -13.58 -3.43 -4.96
N LYS A 224 -14.30 -4.39 -5.55
CA LYS A 224 -14.26 -5.83 -5.18
C LYS A 224 -14.52 -6.05 -3.68
N GLY A 225 -15.40 -5.24 -3.09
CA GLY A 225 -15.71 -5.29 -1.66
C GLY A 225 -14.58 -4.79 -0.77
N LEU A 226 -13.56 -4.10 -1.29
CA LEU A 226 -12.46 -3.56 -0.48
C LEU A 226 -12.84 -2.28 0.29
N ILE A 227 -14.01 -1.70 0.00
CA ILE A 227 -14.51 -0.48 0.63
C ILE A 227 -15.82 -0.78 1.35
N GLU A 228 -15.96 -0.30 2.59
CA GLU A 228 -17.23 -0.25 3.30
C GLU A 228 -18.01 1.00 2.86
N PRO A 229 -19.15 0.86 2.17
CA PRO A 229 -19.81 1.97 1.50
C PRO A 229 -20.41 3.00 2.46
N ASP A 230 -20.84 2.54 3.64
CA ASP A 230 -21.56 3.34 4.65
C ASP A 230 -20.69 3.91 5.74
N GLN A 231 -19.37 3.89 5.54
CA GLN A 231 -18.42 4.40 6.51
C GLN A 231 -17.60 5.53 5.92
N HIS A 232 -17.14 6.41 6.81
CA HIS A 232 -16.15 7.41 6.48
C HIS A 232 -14.79 6.76 6.18
N CYS A 233 -13.96 7.46 5.42
CA CYS A 233 -12.55 7.15 5.29
C CYS A 233 -11.76 8.10 6.18
N TYR A 234 -10.61 7.64 6.69
CA TYR A 234 -9.68 8.47 7.44
C TYR A 234 -8.37 8.59 6.70
N LYS A 235 -7.72 9.76 6.76
CA LYS A 235 -6.46 10.08 6.09
C LYS A 235 -5.43 10.64 7.07
N MET A 236 -4.20 10.14 7.01
CA MET A 236 -3.06 10.68 7.74
C MET A 236 -1.84 10.84 6.81
N PRO A 237 -1.40 12.07 6.53
CA PRO A 237 -0.11 12.33 5.88
C PRO A 237 1.05 11.92 6.79
N MET A 238 2.09 11.33 6.20
CA MET A 238 3.33 10.96 6.88
C MET A 238 4.49 11.44 6.02
N THR A 239 5.09 12.56 6.40
CA THR A 239 6.10 13.27 5.62
C THR A 239 7.36 13.59 6.44
N GLY A 240 8.52 13.59 5.77
CA GLY A 240 9.82 13.94 6.35
C GLY A 240 10.57 12.76 6.97
N GLU A 241 11.63 13.08 7.71
CA GLU A 241 12.52 12.09 8.31
C GLU A 241 11.94 11.50 9.61
N LEU A 242 11.47 10.25 9.55
CA LEU A 242 10.78 9.58 10.66
C LEU A 242 11.48 8.25 11.04
N PRO A 243 11.20 7.67 12.22
CA PRO A 243 11.70 6.35 12.57
C PRO A 243 11.33 5.30 11.52
N ASN A 244 12.32 4.53 11.08
CA ASN A 244 12.15 3.54 10.03
C ASN A 244 11.52 2.25 10.59
N LYS A 245 10.20 2.24 10.73
CA LYS A 245 9.41 1.12 11.23
C LYS A 245 8.03 1.09 10.56
N ASP A 246 7.38 -0.05 10.65
CA ASP A 246 5.97 -0.15 10.23
C ASP A 246 5.05 0.63 11.15
N THR A 247 3.93 1.08 10.58
CA THR A 247 2.92 1.85 11.28
C THR A 247 1.78 0.94 11.72
N PHE A 248 1.34 1.12 12.97
CA PHE A 248 0.19 0.43 13.53
C PHE A 248 -0.80 1.46 14.04
N LEU A 249 -2.08 1.25 13.77
CA LEU A 249 -3.18 2.01 14.31
C LEU A 249 -3.98 1.10 15.24
N ALA A 250 -4.13 1.50 16.52
CA ALA A 250 -4.94 0.76 17.46
C ALA A 250 -6.42 0.82 17.04
N VAL A 251 -7.07 -0.34 17.08
CA VAL A 251 -8.50 -0.51 16.86
C VAL A 251 -9.10 -1.22 18.07
N GLN A 252 -9.93 -0.52 18.83
CA GLN A 252 -10.60 -1.07 20.01
C GLN A 252 -12.03 -1.44 19.63
N ALA A 253 -12.50 -2.60 20.09
CA ALA A 253 -13.89 -3.02 19.93
C ALA A 253 -14.82 -2.32 20.92
#